data_AF-L2FYQ6-F1
#
_entry.id   AF-L2FYQ6-F1
#
_cell.length_a   1.000
_cell.length_b   1.000
_cell.length_c   1.000
_cell.angle_alpha   90.00
_cell.angle_beta   90.00
_cell.angle_gamma   90.00
#
_symmetry.space_group_name_H-M   'P 1'
#
loop_
_entity.id
_entity.type
_entity.pdbx_description
1 polymer ?
#
loop_
_entity_poly.entity_id
_entity_poly.type
_entity_poly.pdbx_seq_one_letter_code
_entity_poly.pdbx_strand_id
1 'polypeptide(L)'
;MEKYHAVHEEDVSSFDLPSTHRLPTVSAAQVLEDLDDDLSRHVSTGIKRLDEALSSDDTVDTSGSKRSGGILRGQVTEVWGPPGTGKTALGIQLVASALREGQGAVWIAPIRSAGKDFRRLPHLVALLCRPAAATIPTSTALVVIDSLSALVNHAFPKAPDGPSLSAKRLQALQYIVGALQKLAATRNCAVVVLSQCATKMQSERSPTLIPSINAGVWEQGVSTRVVLFRDWVWKDGSPSSVSFAGVQKLDGKAEPDTMQSAAAFRVEAAGLIGVHYDTSQPSILLSRSPRTKRKLAEAGLEVPDSEDDEEYGWEREDDAALPGMPPQWQGSEDLLLGTQAESDDEDGDGSGGDGGDKDDEAEEVEDQNG
;
A
#
# COMPACT_ATOMS: atom_id res chain seq x y z
N MET A 1 -51.97 30.28 -22.11
CA MET A 1 -50.76 29.86 -21.38
C MET A 1 -50.15 28.58 -21.94
N GLU A 2 -50.90 27.77 -22.69
CA GLU A 2 -50.45 26.45 -23.20
C GLU A 2 -49.50 26.46 -24.42
N LYS A 3 -49.18 27.63 -25.01
CA LYS A 3 -48.31 27.71 -26.21
C LYS A 3 -46.85 28.09 -25.94
N TYR A 4 -46.47 28.40 -24.70
CA TYR A 4 -45.08 28.76 -24.36
C TYR A 4 -44.17 27.55 -24.13
N HIS A 5 -44.73 26.42 -23.68
CA HIS A 5 -43.98 25.19 -23.37
C HIS A 5 -43.72 24.27 -24.56
N ALA A 6 -44.26 24.59 -25.75
CA ALA A 6 -44.08 23.77 -26.95
C ALA A 6 -42.87 24.21 -27.81
N VAL A 7 -42.28 25.38 -27.51
CA VAL A 7 -41.16 25.96 -28.28
C VAL A 7 -39.88 26.05 -27.43
N HIS A 8 -40.02 26.08 -26.12
CA HIS A 8 -38.89 26.04 -25.20
C HIS A 8 -38.85 24.65 -24.56
N GLU A 9 -37.82 23.86 -24.88
CA GLU A 9 -37.44 22.70 -24.08
C GLU A 9 -37.31 23.16 -22.62
N GLU A 10 -37.79 22.33 -21.67
CA GLU A 10 -37.61 22.60 -20.26
C GLU A 10 -36.13 22.82 -19.98
N ASP A 11 -35.81 23.96 -19.38
CA ASP A 11 -34.46 24.32 -18.99
C ASP A 11 -34.06 23.39 -17.83
N VAL A 12 -33.58 22.19 -18.17
CA VAL A 12 -33.07 21.23 -17.20
C VAL A 12 -31.77 21.81 -16.67
N SER A 13 -31.87 22.51 -15.55
CA SER A 13 -30.70 23.04 -14.87
C SER A 13 -29.73 21.88 -14.59
N SER A 14 -28.51 21.96 -15.12
CA SER A 14 -27.44 20.98 -14.89
C SER A 14 -26.94 20.97 -13.42
N PHE A 15 -27.64 21.63 -12.50
CA PHE A 15 -27.27 21.84 -11.11
C PHE A 15 -28.06 20.99 -10.12
N ASP A 16 -29.08 20.24 -10.55
CA ASP A 16 -29.75 19.24 -9.70
C ASP A 16 -28.93 17.93 -9.63
N LEU A 17 -27.78 18.02 -8.96
CA LEU A 17 -27.13 16.84 -8.37
C LEU A 17 -27.89 16.48 -7.09
N PRO A 18 -28.59 15.34 -7.00
CA PRO A 18 -29.08 14.88 -5.71
C PRO A 18 -27.87 14.50 -4.87
N SER A 19 -27.73 15.13 -3.70
CA SER A 19 -26.67 14.93 -2.69
C SER A 19 -25.45 15.86 -2.77
N THR A 20 -25.66 17.13 -2.43
CA THR A 20 -24.67 17.88 -1.65
C THR A 20 -24.56 17.24 -0.25
N HIS A 21 -23.76 16.18 -0.19
CA HIS A 21 -23.51 15.36 0.97
C HIS A 21 -22.69 16.11 2.03
N ARG A 22 -23.32 17.05 2.76
CA ARG A 22 -22.78 17.50 4.05
C ARG A 22 -22.67 16.27 4.96
N LEU A 23 -21.53 16.13 5.64
CA LEU A 23 -21.51 15.24 6.81
C LEU A 23 -22.66 15.68 7.73
N PRO A 24 -23.47 14.74 8.26
CA PRO A 24 -24.56 15.10 9.14
C PRO A 24 -24.02 16.01 10.25
N THR A 25 -24.67 17.17 10.43
CA THR A 25 -24.30 18.09 11.50
C THR A 25 -24.75 17.47 12.81
N VAL A 26 -23.82 16.84 13.50
CA VAL A 26 -24.02 16.29 14.84
C VAL A 26 -23.72 17.39 15.85
N SER A 27 -24.55 17.52 16.88
CA SER A 27 -24.25 18.45 17.98
C SER A 27 -23.01 17.96 18.74
N ALA A 28 -22.17 18.88 19.23
CA ALA A 28 -21.02 18.52 20.06
C ALA A 28 -21.44 17.71 21.31
N ALA A 29 -22.64 17.96 21.86
CA ALA A 29 -23.18 17.19 22.99
C ALA A 29 -23.53 15.75 22.63
N GLN A 30 -24.09 15.53 21.43
CA GLN A 30 -24.40 14.17 20.93
C GLN A 30 -23.12 13.38 20.66
N VAL A 31 -22.10 14.03 20.08
CA VAL A 31 -20.78 13.40 19.93
C VAL A 31 -20.20 13.06 21.30
N LEU A 32 -20.41 13.90 22.32
CA LEU A 32 -19.93 13.64 23.67
C LEU A 32 -20.66 12.48 24.36
N GLU A 33 -21.96 12.30 24.12
CA GLU A 33 -22.74 11.17 24.62
C GLU A 33 -22.38 9.87 23.86
N ASP A 34 -22.19 9.95 22.54
CA ASP A 34 -21.61 8.87 21.73
C ASP A 34 -20.17 8.54 22.19
N LEU A 35 -19.49 9.51 22.83
CA LEU A 35 -18.29 9.51 23.70
C LEU A 35 -18.29 8.53 24.89
N ASP A 36 -19.47 8.14 25.39
CA ASP A 36 -19.59 7.28 26.59
C ASP A 36 -19.98 5.82 26.27
N ASP A 37 -20.50 5.52 25.07
CA ASP A 37 -20.76 4.14 24.59
C ASP A 37 -19.47 3.39 24.15
N ASP A 38 -18.59 3.10 25.12
CA ASP A 38 -17.19 2.69 24.90
C ASP A 38 -16.99 1.31 24.23
N LEU A 39 -17.97 0.42 24.29
CA LEU A 39 -17.78 -0.98 23.86
C LEU A 39 -17.79 -1.19 22.34
N SER A 40 -18.23 -0.20 21.56
CA SER A 40 -18.39 -0.34 20.11
C SER A 40 -17.51 0.60 19.27
N ARG A 41 -16.62 1.38 19.89
CA ARG A 41 -15.80 2.37 19.17
C ARG A 41 -14.53 1.81 18.55
N HIS A 42 -14.02 0.71 19.08
CA HIS A 42 -12.76 0.15 18.65
C HIS A 42 -12.96 -1.22 18.02
N VAL A 43 -11.95 -1.68 17.27
CA VAL A 43 -11.80 -3.06 16.84
C VAL A 43 -10.49 -3.56 17.43
N SER A 44 -10.54 -4.57 18.29
CA SER A 44 -9.35 -5.12 18.94
C SER A 44 -8.41 -5.76 17.91
N THR A 45 -7.12 -5.45 18.04
CA THR A 45 -6.05 -6.05 17.24
C THR A 45 -5.75 -7.50 17.67
N GLY A 46 -6.29 -7.95 18.80
CA GLY A 46 -5.97 -9.24 19.42
C GLY A 46 -4.62 -9.26 20.15
N ILE A 47 -3.85 -8.16 20.09
CA ILE A 47 -2.56 -8.02 20.75
C ILE A 47 -2.71 -6.98 21.85
N LYS A 48 -2.78 -7.42 23.11
CA LYS A 48 -3.06 -6.55 24.27
C LYS A 48 -2.20 -5.29 24.31
N ARG A 49 -0.88 -5.44 24.11
CA ARG A 49 0.06 -4.32 24.15
C ARG A 49 -0.14 -3.33 22.99
N LEU A 50 -0.62 -3.81 21.84
CA LEU A 50 -0.95 -2.94 20.71
C LEU A 50 -2.28 -2.23 20.95
N ASP A 51 -3.27 -2.92 21.51
CA ASP A 51 -4.54 -2.30 21.90
C ASP A 51 -4.32 -1.20 22.96
N GLU A 52 -3.45 -1.43 23.95
CA GLU A 52 -3.02 -0.41 24.91
C GLU A 52 -2.23 0.74 24.26
N ALA A 53 -1.37 0.45 23.28
CA ALA A 53 -0.66 1.48 22.52
C ALA A 53 -1.58 2.36 21.64
N LEU A 54 -2.77 1.82 21.30
CA LEU A 54 -3.79 2.48 20.49
C LEU A 54 -4.90 3.14 21.33
N SER A 55 -4.88 3.00 22.66
CA SER A 55 -5.77 3.77 23.52
C SER A 55 -5.20 5.18 23.73
N SER A 56 -5.99 6.20 23.43
CA SER A 56 -5.64 7.58 23.77
C SER A 56 -5.63 7.74 25.30
N ASP A 57 -4.53 8.29 25.82
CA ASP A 57 -4.25 8.49 27.26
C ASP A 57 -5.20 9.53 27.92
N ASP A 58 -6.00 10.24 27.12
CA ASP A 58 -6.84 11.36 27.58
C ASP A 58 -8.13 10.95 28.33
N THR A 59 -8.41 9.65 28.49
CA THR A 59 -9.65 9.19 29.15
C THR A 59 -9.36 8.42 30.44
N VAL A 60 -9.14 9.17 31.52
CA VAL A 60 -9.12 8.60 32.87
C VAL A 60 -10.55 8.25 33.27
N ASP A 61 -10.90 6.97 33.18
CA ASP A 61 -12.15 6.49 33.77
C ASP A 61 -12.08 6.59 35.30
N THR A 62 -13.08 7.26 35.88
CA THR A 62 -13.38 7.30 37.32
C THR A 62 -13.63 5.90 37.93
N SER A 63 -13.62 4.83 37.12
CA SER A 63 -13.96 3.46 37.53
C SER A 63 -12.79 2.46 37.57
N GLY A 64 -11.55 2.83 37.20
CA GLY A 64 -10.37 1.97 37.39
C GLY A 64 -10.30 0.70 36.51
N SER A 65 -11.18 0.57 35.51
CA SER A 65 -11.06 -0.43 34.46
C SER A 65 -10.25 0.16 33.29
N LYS A 66 -9.12 -0.47 32.92
CA LYS A 66 -8.38 -0.10 31.69
C LYS A 66 -9.33 -0.26 30.50
N ARG A 67 -9.65 0.84 29.78
CA ARG A 67 -10.38 0.77 28.52
C ARG A 67 -9.62 -0.13 27.55
N SER A 68 -10.32 -1.08 26.93
CA SER A 68 -9.73 -1.89 25.87
C SER A 68 -9.59 -1.02 24.63
N GLY A 69 -8.36 -0.59 24.32
CA GLY A 69 -8.07 0.16 23.10
C GLY A 69 -8.09 -0.72 21.84
N GLY A 70 -7.70 -0.15 20.71
CA GLY A 70 -7.69 -0.84 19.42
C GLY A 70 -7.83 0.14 18.26
N ILE A 71 -8.21 -0.36 17.10
CA ILE A 71 -8.39 0.48 15.91
C ILE A 71 -9.71 1.25 16.02
N LEU A 72 -9.65 2.58 16.03
CA LEU A 72 -10.83 3.43 16.16
C LEU A 72 -11.71 3.40 14.90
N ARG A 73 -13.03 3.30 15.11
CA ARG A 73 -14.05 3.48 14.07
C ARG A 73 -14.25 4.94 13.74
N GLY A 74 -14.84 5.21 12.58
CA GLY A 74 -15.01 6.58 12.10
C GLY A 74 -13.75 7.18 11.49
N GLN A 75 -12.62 6.46 11.58
CA GLN A 75 -11.31 6.94 11.15
C GLN A 75 -10.62 5.99 10.16
N VAL A 76 -9.60 6.52 9.49
CA VAL A 76 -8.71 5.78 8.59
C VAL A 76 -7.40 5.48 9.30
N THR A 77 -7.04 4.20 9.36
CA THR A 77 -5.77 3.71 9.89
C THR A 77 -4.92 3.12 8.78
N GLU A 78 -3.65 3.52 8.70
CA GLU A 78 -2.68 2.91 7.79
C GLU A 78 -1.74 1.97 8.55
N VAL A 79 -1.62 0.74 8.06
CA VAL A 79 -0.62 -0.22 8.50
C VAL A 79 0.38 -0.42 7.36
N TRP A 80 1.63 -0.04 7.58
CA TRP A 80 2.66 -0.10 6.54
C TRP A 80 3.91 -0.83 7.01
N GLY A 81 4.68 -1.38 6.06
CA GLY A 81 5.94 -2.04 6.38
C GLY A 81 6.43 -3.01 5.31
N PRO A 82 7.66 -3.54 5.44
CA PRO A 82 8.25 -4.50 4.50
C PRO A 82 7.38 -5.74 4.23
N PRO A 83 7.54 -6.42 3.09
CA PRO A 83 6.89 -7.71 2.85
C PRO A 83 7.26 -8.73 3.94
N GLY A 84 6.34 -9.63 4.26
CA GLY A 84 6.58 -10.68 5.27
C GLY A 84 6.52 -10.24 6.74
N THR A 85 6.24 -8.97 7.05
CA THR A 85 6.11 -8.48 8.44
C THR A 85 4.78 -8.83 9.13
N GLY A 86 3.84 -9.45 8.41
CA GLY A 86 2.56 -9.87 8.98
C GLY A 86 1.42 -8.86 8.83
N LYS A 87 1.51 -7.86 7.94
CA LYS A 87 0.41 -6.90 7.65
C LYS A 87 -0.92 -7.59 7.35
N THR A 88 -0.91 -8.54 6.41
CA THR A 88 -2.10 -9.30 6.02
C THR A 88 -2.61 -10.17 7.18
N ALA A 89 -1.71 -10.75 7.98
CA ALA A 89 -2.10 -11.49 9.18
C ALA A 89 -2.77 -10.57 10.23
N LEU A 90 -2.24 -9.36 10.44
CA LEU A 90 -2.86 -8.32 11.27
C LEU A 90 -4.24 -7.93 10.77
N GLY A 91 -4.40 -7.72 9.46
CA GLY A 91 -5.70 -7.47 8.86
C GLY A 91 -6.68 -8.62 9.11
N ILE A 92 -6.27 -9.87 8.90
CA ILE A 92 -7.12 -11.06 9.11
C ILE A 92 -7.52 -11.16 10.59
N GLN A 93 -6.60 -10.88 11.51
CA GLN A 93 -6.89 -10.87 12.94
C GLN A 93 -7.94 -9.80 13.30
N LEU A 94 -7.84 -8.59 12.72
CA LEU A 94 -8.84 -7.54 12.92
C LEU A 94 -10.22 -7.96 12.42
N VAL A 95 -10.28 -8.61 11.25
CA VAL A 95 -11.53 -9.19 10.71
C VAL A 95 -12.08 -10.25 11.66
N ALA A 96 -11.25 -11.17 12.14
CA ALA A 96 -11.65 -12.20 13.09
C ALA A 96 -12.16 -11.60 14.41
N SER A 97 -11.53 -10.54 14.92
CA SER A 97 -11.99 -9.82 16.12
C SER A 97 -13.37 -9.19 15.90
N ALA A 98 -13.58 -8.47 14.80
CA ALA A 98 -14.87 -7.86 14.48
C ALA A 98 -15.98 -8.91 14.34
N LEU A 99 -15.71 -10.04 13.67
CA LEU A 99 -16.67 -11.13 13.51
C LEU A 99 -17.01 -11.82 14.84
N ARG A 100 -16.02 -11.98 15.74
CA ARG A 100 -16.24 -12.53 17.09
C ARG A 100 -17.16 -11.67 17.95
N GLU A 101 -17.16 -10.36 17.71
CA GLU A 101 -18.06 -9.40 18.35
C GLU A 101 -19.44 -9.31 17.66
N GLY A 102 -19.69 -10.17 16.66
CA GLY A 102 -20.96 -10.21 15.92
C GLY A 102 -21.12 -9.09 14.89
N GLN A 103 -20.03 -8.42 14.52
CA GLN A 103 -20.05 -7.28 13.60
C GLN A 103 -19.62 -7.68 12.19
N GLY A 104 -20.08 -6.93 11.19
CA GLY A 104 -19.68 -7.15 9.81
C GLY A 104 -18.25 -6.67 9.53
N ALA A 105 -17.55 -7.37 8.65
CA ALA A 105 -16.24 -6.96 8.16
C ALA A 105 -16.16 -7.14 6.64
N VAL A 106 -15.47 -6.24 5.95
CA VAL A 106 -15.27 -6.27 4.50
C VAL A 106 -13.77 -6.24 4.18
N TRP A 107 -13.32 -7.17 3.35
CA TRP A 107 -11.94 -7.22 2.86
C TRP A 107 -11.88 -6.91 1.36
N ILE A 108 -11.17 -5.84 0.99
CA ILE A 108 -10.99 -5.41 -0.39
C ILE A 108 -9.54 -5.69 -0.79
N ALA A 109 -9.37 -6.66 -1.69
CA ALA A 109 -8.07 -7.00 -2.26
C ALA A 109 -8.05 -6.92 -3.80
N PRO A 110 -6.91 -6.59 -4.43
CA PRO A 110 -6.74 -6.75 -5.86
C PRO A 110 -6.84 -8.23 -6.22
N ILE A 111 -7.56 -8.53 -7.30
CA ILE A 111 -7.59 -9.87 -7.86
C ILE A 111 -6.27 -10.06 -8.61
N ARG A 112 -5.45 -11.01 -8.15
CA ARG A 112 -4.33 -11.53 -8.93
C ARG A 112 -4.87 -12.72 -9.74
N SER A 113 -5.15 -12.51 -11.01
CA SER A 113 -5.44 -13.59 -11.95
C SER A 113 -4.20 -13.80 -12.82
N ALA A 114 -3.80 -15.06 -13.01
CA ALA A 114 -2.65 -15.43 -13.82
C ALA A 114 -2.64 -14.67 -15.16
N GLY A 115 -1.74 -13.68 -15.27
CA GLY A 115 -1.45 -12.92 -16.49
C GLY A 115 -2.29 -11.67 -16.80
N LYS A 116 -3.36 -11.32 -16.06
CA LYS A 116 -4.11 -10.06 -16.29
C LYS A 116 -4.66 -9.46 -14.98
N ASP A 117 -4.11 -8.31 -14.58
CA ASP A 117 -4.59 -7.53 -13.44
C ASP A 117 -5.96 -6.91 -13.73
N PHE A 118 -7.03 -7.53 -13.21
CA PHE A 118 -8.42 -7.17 -13.55
C PHE A 118 -9.05 -6.11 -12.64
N ARG A 119 -8.44 -5.76 -11.50
CA ARG A 119 -8.95 -4.67 -10.64
C ARG A 119 -8.01 -3.47 -10.64
N ARG A 120 -8.34 -2.50 -11.48
CA ARG A 120 -7.69 -1.19 -11.55
C ARG A 120 -8.29 -0.23 -10.54
N LEU A 121 -7.50 0.76 -10.11
CA LEU A 121 -7.89 1.84 -9.21
C LEU A 121 -9.32 2.42 -9.43
N PRO A 122 -9.83 2.61 -10.68
CA PRO A 122 -11.18 3.11 -10.91
C PRO A 122 -12.29 2.26 -10.28
N HIS A 123 -12.13 0.95 -10.15
CA HIS A 123 -13.14 0.09 -9.53
C HIS A 123 -13.21 0.32 -8.01
N LEU A 124 -12.05 0.48 -7.37
CA LEU A 124 -11.99 0.85 -5.96
C LEU A 124 -12.61 2.23 -5.75
N VAL A 125 -12.27 3.19 -6.61
CA VAL A 125 -12.86 4.53 -6.58
C VAL A 125 -14.38 4.45 -6.71
N ALA A 126 -14.90 3.72 -7.71
CA ALA A 126 -16.34 3.54 -7.89
C ALA A 126 -17.03 2.92 -6.66
N LEU A 127 -16.39 1.93 -6.03
CA LEU A 127 -16.87 1.31 -4.78
C LEU A 127 -16.93 2.32 -3.62
N LEU A 128 -15.91 3.18 -3.50
CA LEU A 128 -15.86 4.23 -2.47
C LEU A 128 -16.85 5.37 -2.75
N CYS A 129 -17.13 5.68 -4.01
CA CYS A 129 -18.11 6.70 -4.41
C CYS A 129 -19.54 6.33 -3.98
N ARG A 130 -19.89 5.05 -4.12
CA ARG A 130 -21.23 4.54 -3.86
C ARG A 130 -21.13 3.21 -3.10
N PRO A 131 -20.88 3.26 -1.78
CA PRO A 131 -20.91 2.07 -0.95
C PRO A 131 -22.35 1.56 -0.88
N ALA A 132 -22.71 0.64 -1.78
CA ALA A 132 -24.01 0.00 -1.79
C ALA A 132 -24.13 -0.91 -0.56
N ALA A 133 -25.34 -1.05 -0.02
CA ALA A 133 -25.59 -2.00 1.08
C ALA A 133 -25.22 -3.45 0.69
N ALA A 134 -25.26 -3.78 -0.59
CA ALA A 134 -24.83 -5.06 -1.13
C ALA A 134 -23.30 -5.29 -1.03
N THR A 135 -22.49 -4.23 -1.06
CA THR A 135 -21.03 -4.33 -1.02
C THR A 135 -20.46 -4.04 0.36
N ILE A 136 -21.06 -3.09 1.07
CA ILE A 136 -20.71 -2.72 2.44
C ILE A 136 -22.03 -2.61 3.23
N PRO A 137 -22.44 -3.69 3.92
CA PRO A 137 -23.61 -3.68 4.79
C PRO A 137 -23.56 -2.57 5.84
N THR A 138 -24.70 -2.16 6.37
CA THR A 138 -24.78 -1.13 7.42
C THR A 138 -24.24 -1.60 8.76
N SER A 139 -24.15 -2.92 8.99
CA SER A 139 -23.55 -3.53 10.18
C SER A 139 -22.03 -3.73 10.10
N THR A 140 -21.37 -3.18 9.07
CA THR A 140 -19.91 -3.32 8.90
C THR A 140 -19.15 -2.43 9.88
N ALA A 141 -18.45 -3.04 10.83
CA ALA A 141 -17.57 -2.35 11.78
C ALA A 141 -16.15 -2.13 11.23
N LEU A 142 -15.71 -2.96 10.28
CA LEU A 142 -14.34 -2.94 9.77
C LEU A 142 -14.30 -3.09 8.24
N VAL A 143 -13.52 -2.24 7.58
CA VAL A 143 -13.17 -2.36 6.16
C VAL A 143 -11.64 -2.42 6.04
N VAL A 144 -11.10 -3.52 5.50
CA VAL A 144 -9.67 -3.65 5.23
C VAL A 144 -9.39 -3.55 3.73
N ILE A 145 -8.39 -2.76 3.35
CA ILE A 145 -7.96 -2.56 1.96
C ILE A 145 -6.51 -3.04 1.81
N ASP A 146 -6.29 -4.17 1.15
CA ASP A 146 -4.97 -4.81 0.98
C ASP A 146 -4.63 -5.01 -0.51
N SER A 147 -3.73 -4.28 -1.16
CA SER A 147 -3.00 -3.09 -0.70
C SER A 147 -3.25 -1.92 -1.65
N LEU A 148 -3.71 -0.79 -1.09
CA LEU A 148 -4.01 0.41 -1.89
C LEU A 148 -2.76 0.96 -2.59
N SER A 149 -1.61 0.90 -1.91
CA SER A 149 -0.33 1.36 -2.45
C SER A 149 0.06 0.71 -3.78
N ALA A 150 -0.23 -0.59 -3.96
CA ALA A 150 0.04 -1.27 -5.22
C ALA A 150 -0.85 -0.74 -6.36
N LEU A 151 -2.15 -0.54 -6.09
CA LEU A 151 -3.10 0.00 -7.07
C LEU A 151 -2.74 1.42 -7.51
N VAL A 152 -2.35 2.28 -6.56
CA VAL A 152 -1.97 3.66 -6.85
C VAL A 152 -0.66 3.71 -7.63
N ASN A 153 0.36 2.94 -7.23
CA ASN A 153 1.64 2.94 -7.93
C ASN A 153 1.55 2.34 -9.33
N HIS A 154 0.66 1.36 -9.55
CA HIS A 154 0.40 0.83 -10.88
C HIS A 154 -0.37 1.84 -11.76
N ALA A 155 -1.36 2.56 -11.20
CA ALA A 155 -2.11 3.57 -11.95
C ALA A 155 -1.30 4.84 -12.23
N PHE A 156 -0.37 5.19 -11.34
CA PHE A 156 0.48 6.37 -11.43
C PHE A 156 1.94 6.00 -11.11
N PRO A 157 2.68 5.48 -12.10
CA PRO A 157 4.10 5.16 -11.94
C PRO A 157 4.92 6.38 -11.54
N LYS A 158 6.01 6.17 -10.78
CA LYS A 158 6.90 7.24 -10.30
C LYS A 158 7.91 7.73 -11.37
N ALA A 159 7.65 7.44 -12.65
CA ALA A 159 8.52 7.82 -13.77
C ALA A 159 8.67 9.35 -13.91
N PRO A 160 9.75 9.85 -14.54
CA PRO A 160 9.99 11.29 -14.74
C PRO A 160 9.04 11.97 -15.73
N ASP A 161 7.93 11.32 -16.10
CA ASP A 161 6.97 11.79 -17.11
C ASP A 161 6.15 12.97 -16.60
N GLY A 162 6.74 14.16 -16.70
CA GLY A 162 6.10 15.47 -16.64
C GLY A 162 5.39 15.85 -15.33
N PRO A 163 5.25 17.16 -15.04
CA PRO A 163 4.52 17.65 -13.87
C PRO A 163 3.03 17.27 -13.86
N SER A 164 2.47 16.77 -14.96
CA SER A 164 1.03 16.48 -15.09
C SER A 164 0.62 15.17 -14.42
N LEU A 165 1.44 14.12 -14.43
CA LEU A 165 1.11 12.83 -13.80
C LEU A 165 1.23 12.88 -12.28
N SER A 166 2.22 13.61 -11.76
CA SER A 166 2.38 13.82 -10.32
C SER A 166 1.22 14.63 -9.73
N ALA A 167 0.75 15.66 -10.44
CA ALA A 167 -0.44 16.44 -10.07
C ALA A 167 -1.71 15.57 -10.08
N LYS A 168 -1.92 14.77 -11.14
CA LYS A 168 -3.04 13.81 -11.21
C LYS A 168 -2.99 12.77 -10.09
N ARG A 169 -1.80 12.26 -9.76
CA ARG A 169 -1.59 11.33 -8.64
C ARG A 169 -1.98 11.97 -7.30
N LEU A 170 -1.58 13.22 -7.07
CA LEU A 170 -1.93 13.95 -5.85
C LEU A 170 -3.44 14.18 -5.75
N GLN A 171 -4.08 14.58 -6.85
CA GLN A 171 -5.53 14.76 -6.92
C GLN A 171 -6.28 13.44 -6.69
N ALA A 172 -5.81 12.33 -7.27
CA ALA A 172 -6.39 11.02 -7.03
C ALA A 172 -6.25 10.59 -5.57
N LEU A 173 -5.07 10.79 -4.96
CA LEU A 173 -4.84 10.49 -3.54
C LEU A 173 -5.74 11.33 -2.62
N GLN A 174 -5.89 12.64 -2.91
CA GLN A 174 -6.78 13.53 -2.19
C GLN A 174 -8.23 13.04 -2.25
N TYR A 175 -8.68 12.61 -3.43
CA TYR A 175 -10.01 12.07 -3.61
C TYR A 175 -10.21 10.76 -2.84
N ILE A 176 -9.28 9.81 -2.99
CA ILE A 176 -9.36 8.50 -2.35
C ILE A 176 -9.39 8.66 -0.84
N VAL A 177 -8.46 9.42 -0.26
CA VAL A 177 -8.41 9.59 1.20
C VAL A 177 -9.67 10.29 1.73
N GLY A 178 -10.18 11.30 1.02
CA GLY A 178 -11.45 11.95 1.37
C GLY A 178 -12.64 10.99 1.30
N ALA A 179 -12.68 10.11 0.31
CA ALA A 179 -13.73 9.09 0.19
C ALA A 179 -13.63 8.03 1.29
N LEU A 180 -12.42 7.63 1.69
CA LEU A 180 -12.19 6.70 2.81
C LEU A 180 -12.60 7.33 4.15
N GLN A 181 -12.23 8.58 4.40
CA GLN A 181 -12.64 9.31 5.60
C GLN A 181 -14.16 9.46 5.67
N LYS A 182 -14.78 9.81 4.54
CA LYS A 182 -16.24 9.89 4.43
C LYS A 182 -16.89 8.53 4.70
N LEU A 183 -16.38 7.45 4.11
CA LEU A 183 -16.88 6.10 4.36
C LEU A 183 -16.79 5.74 5.85
N ALA A 184 -15.62 5.95 6.46
CA ALA A 184 -15.38 5.65 7.87
C ALA A 184 -16.36 6.40 8.77
N ALA A 185 -16.47 7.73 8.58
CA ALA A 185 -17.32 8.59 9.41
C ALA A 185 -18.82 8.33 9.21
N THR A 186 -19.26 8.11 7.96
CA THR A 186 -20.70 7.93 7.66
C THR A 186 -21.24 6.57 8.05
N ARG A 187 -20.41 5.52 8.01
CA ARG A 187 -20.79 4.16 8.40
C ARG A 187 -20.32 3.79 9.80
N ASN A 188 -19.70 4.73 10.53
CA ASN A 188 -19.06 4.49 11.82
C ASN A 188 -18.22 3.20 11.84
N CYS A 189 -17.38 3.04 10.83
CA CYS A 189 -16.55 1.85 10.65
C CYS A 189 -15.06 2.20 10.66
N ALA A 190 -14.24 1.26 11.10
CA ALA A 190 -12.79 1.38 11.03
C ALA A 190 -12.34 1.05 9.61
N VAL A 191 -11.63 1.96 8.96
CA VAL A 191 -11.05 1.72 7.63
C VAL A 191 -9.55 1.50 7.78
N VAL A 192 -9.09 0.29 7.51
CA VAL A 192 -7.68 -0.11 7.64
C VAL A 192 -7.07 -0.30 6.26
N VAL A 193 -6.05 0.49 5.94
CA VAL A 193 -5.31 0.40 4.67
C VAL A 193 -3.98 -0.28 4.91
N LEU A 194 -3.74 -1.40 4.22
CA LEU A 194 -2.45 -2.06 4.20
C LEU A 194 -1.58 -1.45 3.08
N SER A 195 -0.44 -0.89 3.47
CA SER A 195 0.48 -0.20 2.57
C SER A 195 1.84 -0.90 2.53
N GLN A 196 2.46 -0.89 1.35
CA GLN A 196 3.86 -1.26 1.18
C GLN A 196 4.77 -0.16 1.73
N CYS A 197 6.07 -0.45 1.86
CA CYS A 197 7.11 0.54 2.14
C CYS A 197 8.03 0.76 0.93
N ALA A 198 8.78 1.85 0.95
CA ALA A 198 9.86 2.15 0.02
C ALA A 198 11.10 2.62 0.80
N THR A 199 12.28 2.48 0.22
CA THR A 199 13.53 2.99 0.82
C THR A 199 13.78 4.40 0.32
N LYS A 200 13.87 5.37 1.23
CA LYS A 200 14.34 6.72 0.91
C LYS A 200 15.83 6.81 1.22
N MET A 201 16.64 7.00 0.18
CA MET A 201 18.04 7.37 0.35
C MET A 201 18.11 8.85 0.73
N GLN A 202 18.91 9.17 1.73
CA GLN A 202 19.23 10.53 2.13
C GLN A 202 20.74 10.70 1.95
N SER A 203 21.19 11.84 1.45
CA SER A 203 22.61 12.12 1.21
C SER A 203 23.43 12.05 2.50
N GLU A 204 22.85 12.51 3.62
CA GLU A 204 23.54 12.63 4.92
C GLU A 204 23.08 11.62 5.98
N ARG A 205 22.04 10.82 5.69
CA ARG A 205 21.49 9.85 6.65
C ARG A 205 21.44 8.45 6.05
N SER A 206 21.44 7.46 6.93
CA SER A 206 21.25 6.06 6.52
C SER A 206 19.94 5.89 5.75
N PRO A 207 19.88 4.97 4.77
CA PRO A 207 18.64 4.65 4.08
C PRO A 207 17.53 4.39 5.07
N THR A 208 16.39 5.07 4.91
CA THR A 208 15.28 4.98 5.84
C THR A 208 14.08 4.37 5.13
N LEU A 209 13.39 3.45 5.80
CA LEU A 209 12.12 2.93 5.31
C LEU A 209 11.04 4.00 5.49
N ILE A 210 10.30 4.25 4.42
CA ILE A 210 9.15 5.15 4.39
C ILE A 210 7.92 4.39 3.86
N PRO A 211 6.70 4.83 4.19
CA PRO A 211 5.49 4.38 3.52
C PRO A 211 5.58 4.59 2.00
N SER A 212 5.04 3.65 1.23
CA SER A 212 5.07 3.73 -0.25
C SER A 212 4.24 4.90 -0.79
N ILE A 213 3.15 5.24 -0.09
CA ILE A 213 2.40 6.49 -0.26
C ILE A 213 2.93 7.51 0.76
N ASN A 214 3.79 8.40 0.30
CA ASN A 214 4.32 9.51 1.08
C ASN A 214 3.91 10.83 0.41
N ALA A 215 2.73 11.34 0.76
CA ALA A 215 2.19 12.59 0.25
C ALA A 215 1.41 13.28 1.37
N GLY A 216 1.61 14.60 1.54
CA GLY A 216 1.00 15.34 2.66
C GLY A 216 -0.52 15.20 2.74
N VAL A 217 -1.21 15.17 1.58
CA VAL A 217 -2.66 14.94 1.50
C VAL A 217 -3.09 13.60 2.08
N TRP A 218 -2.29 12.55 1.88
CA TRP A 218 -2.52 11.23 2.42
C TRP A 218 -2.28 11.21 3.93
N GLU A 219 -1.15 11.78 4.36
CA GLU A 219 -0.77 11.83 5.77
C GLU A 219 -1.74 12.63 6.63
N GLN A 220 -2.33 13.70 6.08
CA GLN A 220 -3.37 14.48 6.75
C GLN A 220 -4.68 13.71 6.88
N GLY A 221 -5.03 12.90 5.87
CA GLY A 221 -6.28 12.15 5.87
C GLY A 221 -6.26 10.86 6.70
N VAL A 222 -5.08 10.31 6.98
CA VAL A 222 -4.91 9.13 7.85
C VAL A 222 -4.80 9.58 9.31
N SER A 223 -5.69 9.11 10.19
CA SER A 223 -5.69 9.48 11.60
C SER A 223 -4.62 8.73 12.40
N THR A 224 -4.50 7.42 12.14
CA THR A 224 -3.62 6.51 12.88
C THR A 224 -2.67 5.81 11.92
N ARG A 225 -1.37 5.73 12.26
CA ARG A 225 -0.35 5.04 11.45
C ARG A 225 0.41 4.05 12.32
N VAL A 226 0.45 2.81 11.85
CA VAL A 226 1.20 1.73 12.48
C VAL A 226 2.27 1.23 11.51
N VAL A 227 3.52 1.21 11.95
CA VAL A 227 4.63 0.61 11.21
C VAL A 227 4.85 -0.81 11.69
N LEU A 228 4.96 -1.75 10.74
CA LEU A 228 5.35 -3.14 11.00
C LEU A 228 6.76 -3.41 10.50
N PHE A 229 7.59 -4.02 11.34
CA PHE A 229 8.92 -4.49 10.98
C PHE A 229 9.20 -5.84 11.65
N ARG A 230 10.19 -6.58 11.15
CA ARG A 230 10.67 -7.81 11.80
C ARG A 230 11.99 -7.53 12.48
N ASP A 231 12.14 -8.08 13.66
CA ASP A 231 13.41 -8.11 14.38
C ASP A 231 13.47 -9.39 15.24
N TRP A 232 14.54 -9.52 16.00
CA TRP A 232 14.82 -10.68 16.83
C TRP A 232 14.68 -10.31 18.30
N VAL A 233 14.00 -11.16 19.05
CA VAL A 233 13.92 -11.08 20.51
C VAL A 233 14.57 -12.33 21.09
N TRP A 234 15.37 -12.15 22.13
CA TRP A 234 15.88 -13.26 22.93
C TRP A 234 14.76 -13.82 23.80
N LYS A 235 14.46 -15.10 23.61
CA LYS A 235 13.51 -15.83 24.47
C LYS A 235 14.12 -17.18 24.84
N ASP A 236 14.16 -17.46 26.15
CA ASP A 236 14.68 -18.73 26.69
C ASP A 236 16.09 -19.08 26.18
N GLY A 237 16.96 -18.08 26.04
CA GLY A 237 18.34 -18.24 25.55
C GLY A 237 18.47 -18.49 24.04
N SER A 238 17.37 -18.44 23.29
CA SER A 238 17.36 -18.59 21.83
C SER A 238 16.86 -17.32 21.13
N PRO A 239 17.48 -16.90 20.01
CA PRO A 239 16.96 -15.80 19.21
C PRO A 239 15.71 -16.25 18.46
N SER A 240 14.61 -15.52 18.64
CA SER A 240 13.35 -15.75 17.94
C SER A 240 13.02 -14.56 17.05
N SER A 241 12.73 -14.80 15.77
CA SER A 241 12.18 -13.77 14.89
C SER A 241 10.75 -13.44 15.29
N VAL A 242 10.46 -12.16 15.48
CA VAL A 242 9.13 -11.64 15.81
C VAL A 242 8.83 -10.43 14.92
N SER A 243 7.54 -10.13 14.76
CA SER A 243 7.08 -8.90 14.15
C SER A 243 6.78 -7.87 15.23
N PHE A 244 7.19 -6.64 15.00
CA PHE A 244 6.87 -5.50 15.85
C PHE A 244 5.88 -4.60 15.14
N ALA A 245 4.89 -4.12 15.89
CA ALA A 245 3.97 -3.04 15.51
C ALA A 245 4.27 -1.82 16.35
N GLY A 246 4.68 -0.72 15.73
CA GLY A 246 4.90 0.56 16.41
C GLY A 246 3.89 1.60 15.94
N VAL A 247 3.33 2.38 16.87
CA VAL A 247 2.41 3.48 16.55
C VAL A 247 3.22 4.74 16.23
N GLN A 248 3.08 5.26 15.01
CA GLN A 248 3.76 6.48 14.55
C GLN A 248 2.86 7.71 14.60
N LYS A 249 1.55 7.48 14.53
CA LYS A 249 0.54 8.53 14.56
C LYS A 249 -0.70 7.96 15.24
N LEU A 250 -1.28 8.69 16.17
CA LEU A 250 -2.51 8.35 16.87
C LEU A 250 -3.40 9.58 16.92
N ASP A 251 -4.67 9.46 16.52
CA ASP A 251 -5.66 10.54 16.53
C ASP A 251 -5.17 11.86 15.93
N GLY A 252 -4.46 11.80 14.79
CA GLY A 252 -3.94 13.00 14.13
C GLY A 252 -2.59 13.48 14.66
N LYS A 253 -2.17 13.06 15.85
CA LYS A 253 -0.91 13.47 16.49
C LYS A 253 0.20 12.49 16.13
N ALA A 254 1.36 13.01 15.75
CA ALA A 254 2.54 12.18 15.51
C ALA A 254 3.13 11.75 16.85
N GLU A 255 3.38 10.45 17.00
CA GLU A 255 3.98 9.87 18.19
C GLU A 255 5.51 9.95 18.09
N PRO A 256 6.19 10.69 18.99
CA PRO A 256 7.64 10.91 18.89
C PRO A 256 8.46 9.66 19.22
N ASP A 257 7.91 8.70 19.98
CA ASP A 257 8.59 7.45 20.36
C ASP A 257 7.77 6.21 19.98
N THR A 258 7.78 5.89 18.69
CA THR A 258 7.20 4.69 18.10
C THR A 258 7.69 3.39 18.75
N MET A 259 8.85 3.41 19.42
CA MET A 259 9.52 2.22 19.92
C MET A 259 9.17 1.88 21.36
N GLN A 260 8.92 2.89 22.20
CA GLN A 260 8.37 2.65 23.56
C GLN A 260 6.98 2.04 23.52
N SER A 261 6.16 2.45 22.54
CA SER A 261 4.80 1.96 22.32
C SER A 261 4.73 0.73 21.40
N ALA A 262 5.87 0.09 21.10
CA ALA A 262 5.89 -1.05 20.20
C ALA A 262 5.30 -2.32 20.86
N ALA A 263 4.54 -3.08 20.08
CA ALA A 263 4.00 -4.37 20.46
C ALA A 263 4.62 -5.47 19.59
N ALA A 264 5.18 -6.50 20.23
CA ALA A 264 5.72 -7.66 19.51
C ALA A 264 4.65 -8.74 19.36
N PHE A 265 4.66 -9.43 18.23
CA PHE A 265 3.77 -10.54 17.95
C PHE A 265 4.42 -11.54 17.00
N ARG A 266 3.82 -12.74 16.94
CA ARG A 266 4.16 -13.79 15.99
C ARG A 266 2.92 -14.21 15.22
N VAL A 267 3.13 -14.54 13.95
CA VAL A 267 2.12 -15.19 13.10
C VAL A 267 2.26 -16.70 13.29
N GLU A 268 1.25 -17.33 13.88
CA GLU A 268 1.16 -18.79 14.03
C GLU A 268 -0.04 -19.34 13.26
N ALA A 269 -0.13 -20.67 13.15
CA ALA A 269 -1.23 -21.32 12.44
C ALA A 269 -2.61 -20.99 13.03
N ALA A 270 -2.69 -20.74 14.34
CA ALA A 270 -3.91 -20.38 15.05
C ALA A 270 -4.25 -18.87 14.99
N GLY A 271 -3.39 -18.03 14.39
CA GLY A 271 -3.57 -16.59 14.32
C GLY A 271 -2.38 -15.81 14.89
N LEU A 272 -2.63 -14.56 15.31
CA LEU A 272 -1.60 -13.72 15.90
C LEU A 272 -1.48 -13.95 17.40
N ILE A 273 -0.24 -14.10 17.88
CA ILE A 273 0.06 -14.23 19.30
C ILE A 273 0.97 -13.09 19.71
N GLY A 274 0.53 -12.30 20.69
CA GLY A 274 1.35 -11.28 21.32
C GLY A 274 2.55 -11.90 22.05
N VAL A 275 3.73 -11.37 21.82
CA VAL A 275 4.98 -11.81 22.46
C VAL A 275 5.38 -10.77 23.50
N HIS A 276 5.56 -11.20 24.75
CA HIS A 276 6.15 -10.34 25.76
C HIS A 276 7.66 -10.25 25.54
N TYR A 277 8.18 -9.03 25.54
CA TYR A 277 9.60 -8.76 25.46
C TYR A 277 9.97 -7.68 26.46
N ASP A 278 11.21 -7.75 26.94
CA ASP A 278 11.77 -6.79 27.87
C ASP A 278 12.20 -5.53 27.11
N THR A 279 11.52 -4.41 27.35
CA THR A 279 11.83 -3.11 26.74
C THR A 279 13.20 -2.57 27.18
N SER A 280 13.77 -3.09 28.28
CA SER A 280 15.10 -2.69 28.77
C SER A 280 16.25 -3.37 28.03
N GLN A 281 15.99 -4.46 27.32
CA GLN A 281 17.00 -5.17 26.55
C GLN A 281 17.12 -4.55 25.14
N PRO A 282 18.33 -4.19 24.69
CA PRO A 282 18.52 -3.67 23.35
C PRO A 282 18.19 -4.77 22.33
N SER A 283 17.27 -4.50 21.40
CA SER A 283 17.03 -5.39 20.28
C SER A 283 18.31 -5.56 19.47
N ILE A 284 18.53 -6.77 18.95
CA ILE A 284 19.83 -7.25 18.41
C ILE A 284 20.36 -6.40 17.24
N LEU A 285 19.50 -5.60 16.59
CA LEU A 285 19.88 -4.69 15.49
C LEU A 285 19.65 -3.21 15.76
N LEU A 286 19.13 -2.83 16.92
CA LEU A 286 18.84 -1.43 17.26
C LEU A 286 20.05 -0.76 17.92
N SER A 287 21.22 -0.88 17.28
CA SER A 287 22.32 0.01 17.61
C SER A 287 21.87 1.44 17.28
N ARG A 288 21.61 2.26 18.30
CA ARG A 288 21.38 3.71 18.21
C ARG A 288 22.55 4.48 17.57
N SER A 289 23.66 3.80 17.29
CA SER A 289 24.77 4.33 16.51
C SER A 289 24.50 4.16 15.02
N PRO A 290 24.50 5.25 14.22
CA PRO A 290 24.52 5.15 12.77
C PRO A 290 25.77 4.37 12.39
N ARG A 291 25.60 3.13 11.90
CA ARG A 291 26.69 2.44 11.21
C ARG A 291 26.86 3.14 9.88
N THR A 292 27.78 4.10 9.83
CA THR A 292 28.39 4.55 8.59
C THR A 292 28.76 3.29 7.81
N LYS A 293 28.27 3.19 6.56
CA LYS A 293 28.78 2.17 5.63
C LYS A 293 30.30 2.22 5.72
N ARG A 294 30.94 1.12 6.11
CA ARG A 294 32.40 1.03 6.07
C ARG A 294 32.80 1.37 4.64
N LYS A 295 33.49 2.51 4.47
CA LYS A 295 34.04 2.91 3.17
C LYS A 295 35.02 1.81 2.79
N LEU A 296 34.93 1.28 1.57
CA LEU A 296 35.78 0.16 1.11
C LEU A 296 37.29 0.44 1.31
N ALA A 297 37.68 1.72 1.36
CA ALA A 297 39.03 2.18 1.68
C ALA A 297 39.52 1.81 3.10
N GLU A 298 38.64 1.57 4.07
CA GLU A 298 39.01 1.26 5.45
C GLU A 298 39.19 -0.26 5.70
N ALA A 299 38.99 -1.09 4.67
CA ALA A 299 39.15 -2.54 4.75
C ALA A 299 40.62 -3.00 4.64
N GLY A 300 41.58 -2.08 4.47
CA GLY A 300 43.00 -2.44 4.32
C GLY A 300 43.29 -3.33 3.11
N LEU A 301 42.39 -3.33 2.12
CA LEU A 301 42.53 -4.04 0.85
C LEU A 301 43.17 -3.14 -0.22
N GLU A 302 44.06 -2.23 0.18
CA GLU A 302 44.97 -1.59 -0.76
C GLU A 302 45.95 -2.67 -1.24
N VAL A 303 45.81 -3.07 -2.50
CA VAL A 303 46.83 -3.88 -3.18
C VAL A 303 48.06 -2.96 -3.30
N PRO A 304 49.24 -3.34 -2.80
CA PRO A 304 50.43 -2.52 -2.98
C PRO A 304 50.70 -2.33 -4.46
N ASP A 305 50.78 -1.07 -4.91
CA ASP A 305 51.28 -0.75 -6.25
C ASP A 305 52.74 -1.21 -6.32
N SER A 306 52.98 -2.36 -6.96
CA SER A 306 54.30 -2.79 -7.36
C SER A 306 54.75 -1.89 -8.50
N GLU A 307 55.83 -1.14 -8.24
CA GLU A 307 56.60 -0.39 -9.22
C GLU A 307 56.95 -1.30 -10.42
N ASP A 308 56.34 -1.05 -11.58
CA ASP A 308 56.90 -1.52 -12.85
C ASP A 308 56.57 -0.49 -13.95
N ASP A 309 57.62 0.17 -14.42
CA ASP A 309 57.62 1.20 -15.45
C ASP A 309 57.45 0.55 -16.83
N GLU A 310 56.25 0.11 -17.18
CA GLU A 310 55.92 -0.22 -18.57
C GLU A 310 54.82 0.69 -19.11
N GLU A 311 55.23 1.51 -20.07
CA GLU A 311 54.44 2.40 -20.92
C GLU A 311 53.34 1.62 -21.67
N TYR A 312 52.21 1.34 -20.99
CA TYR A 312 51.01 0.82 -21.63
C TYR A 312 50.29 1.96 -22.36
N GLY A 313 50.65 2.09 -23.65
CA GLY A 313 50.03 3.01 -24.60
C GLY A 313 48.56 2.68 -24.84
N TRP A 314 47.67 3.37 -24.14
CA TRP A 314 46.29 3.56 -24.58
C TRP A 314 46.29 4.72 -25.57
N GLU A 315 46.37 4.42 -26.87
CA GLU A 315 46.17 5.41 -27.91
C GLU A 315 44.76 6.00 -27.78
N ARG A 316 44.67 7.33 -27.71
CA ARG A 316 43.45 8.09 -27.39
C ARG A 316 42.37 8.08 -28.51
N GLU A 317 42.53 7.29 -29.56
CA GLU A 317 41.64 7.34 -30.72
C GLU A 317 40.40 6.44 -30.60
N ASP A 318 40.31 5.55 -29.59
CA ASP A 318 39.17 4.63 -29.42
C ASP A 318 38.06 5.12 -28.47
N ASP A 319 38.18 6.33 -27.90
CA ASP A 319 37.14 6.91 -27.03
C ASP A 319 35.79 7.13 -27.76
N ALA A 320 35.79 7.14 -29.09
CA ALA A 320 34.58 7.32 -29.91
C ALA A 320 33.78 6.02 -30.15
N ALA A 321 34.34 4.84 -29.84
CA ALA A 321 33.69 3.54 -30.05
C ALA A 321 33.13 2.93 -28.75
N LEU A 322 33.29 3.59 -27.61
CA LEU A 322 32.79 3.09 -26.33
C LEU A 322 31.25 3.20 -26.28
N PRO A 323 30.52 2.09 -26.05
CA PRO A 323 29.08 2.16 -25.85
C PRO A 323 28.77 3.01 -24.62
N GLY A 324 27.77 3.89 -24.75
CA GLY A 324 27.34 4.77 -23.67
C GLY A 324 27.01 3.98 -22.40
N MET A 325 27.40 4.53 -21.25
CA MET A 325 27.22 3.89 -19.93
C MET A 325 25.80 3.32 -19.78
N PRO A 326 25.67 2.02 -19.44
CA PRO A 326 24.36 1.43 -19.28
C PRO A 326 23.62 2.08 -18.09
N PRO A 327 22.29 2.24 -18.18
CA PRO A 327 21.50 2.77 -17.09
C PRO A 327 21.67 1.92 -15.83
N GLN A 328 21.96 2.62 -14.73
CA GLN A 328 22.18 2.14 -13.38
C GLN A 328 21.12 1.14 -12.90
N TRP A 329 21.52 -0.13 -12.80
CA TRP A 329 20.97 -1.25 -12.02
C TRP A 329 19.45 -1.23 -11.72
N GLN A 330 18.67 -1.86 -12.60
CA GLN A 330 17.45 -2.56 -12.20
C GLN A 330 17.85 -3.69 -11.25
N GLY A 331 17.28 -3.69 -10.05
CA GLY A 331 17.43 -4.78 -9.10
C GLY A 331 16.91 -6.08 -9.72
N SER A 332 17.74 -7.11 -9.67
CA SER A 332 17.42 -8.46 -10.06
C SER A 332 16.29 -9.02 -9.18
N GLU A 333 15.17 -9.33 -9.81
CA GLU A 333 14.24 -10.35 -9.33
C GLU A 333 14.23 -11.50 -10.34
N ASP A 334 14.52 -12.71 -9.84
CA ASP A 334 14.72 -13.96 -10.55
C ASP A 334 13.64 -14.29 -11.59
N LEU A 335 14.06 -14.56 -12.83
CA LEU A 335 13.32 -15.39 -13.78
C LEU A 335 13.99 -16.78 -13.82
N LEU A 336 13.55 -17.66 -12.93
CA LEU A 336 13.71 -19.10 -13.10
C LEU A 336 12.78 -19.56 -14.22
N LEU A 337 13.26 -19.56 -15.45
CA LEU A 337 12.72 -20.36 -16.53
C LEU A 337 13.84 -21.26 -17.06
N GLY A 338 13.69 -22.56 -16.82
CA GLY A 338 14.54 -23.57 -17.41
C GLY A 338 14.29 -23.62 -18.91
N THR A 339 15.36 -23.44 -19.69
CA THR A 339 15.35 -23.74 -21.12
C THR A 339 15.94 -25.12 -21.30
N GLN A 340 15.05 -26.06 -21.56
CA GLN A 340 15.33 -27.38 -22.06
C GLN A 340 15.79 -27.24 -23.52
N ALA A 341 16.98 -27.75 -23.82
CA ALA A 341 17.54 -28.16 -25.11
C ALA A 341 17.00 -27.49 -26.39
N GLU A 342 17.83 -26.65 -27.02
CA GLU A 342 17.81 -26.49 -28.48
C GLU A 342 19.01 -27.28 -29.02
N SER A 343 18.71 -28.32 -29.80
CA SER A 343 19.66 -29.02 -30.66
C SER A 343 19.39 -28.55 -32.09
N ASP A 344 20.41 -27.86 -32.62
CA ASP A 344 20.85 -27.71 -34.01
C ASP A 344 19.88 -28.09 -35.15
N ASP A 345 19.63 -27.09 -36.00
CA ASP A 345 19.24 -27.24 -37.40
C ASP A 345 20.36 -27.91 -38.21
N GLU A 346 20.05 -28.91 -39.04
CA GLU A 346 20.51 -29.00 -40.45
C GLU A 346 19.87 -30.18 -41.22
N ASP A 347 19.52 -29.86 -42.48
CA ASP A 347 19.48 -30.68 -43.70
C ASP A 347 18.30 -31.61 -44.09
N GLY A 348 17.82 -31.36 -45.34
CA GLY A 348 17.23 -32.29 -46.31
C GLY A 348 15.79 -32.76 -46.00
N ASP A 349 14.89 -33.11 -46.92
CA ASP A 349 14.90 -33.28 -48.37
C ASP A 349 13.46 -33.64 -48.82
N GLY A 350 13.06 -33.21 -50.01
CA GLY A 350 12.20 -34.00 -50.91
C GLY A 350 10.66 -34.04 -50.74
N SER A 351 10.01 -33.52 -51.80
CA SER A 351 8.90 -34.17 -52.55
C SER A 351 7.44 -33.69 -52.35
N GLY A 352 6.91 -33.10 -53.43
CA GLY A 352 5.55 -33.27 -53.95
C GLY A 352 4.50 -32.33 -53.36
N GLY A 353 3.94 -31.36 -54.07
CA GLY A 353 3.41 -31.42 -55.43
C GLY A 353 1.89 -31.38 -55.34
N ASP A 354 1.27 -30.23 -55.61
CA ASP A 354 0.09 -30.12 -56.47
C ASP A 354 -0.21 -28.63 -56.71
N GLY A 355 -0.19 -28.24 -57.98
CA GLY A 355 -0.61 -26.95 -58.47
C GLY A 355 -1.74 -27.18 -59.46
N GLY A 356 -2.80 -26.38 -59.35
CA GLY A 356 -3.93 -26.47 -60.25
C GLY A 356 -4.88 -25.30 -60.07
N ASP A 357 -4.54 -24.22 -60.78
CA ASP A 357 -5.36 -23.10 -61.28
C ASP A 357 -6.85 -23.06 -60.96
N LYS A 358 -7.31 -21.85 -60.64
CA LYS A 358 -8.32 -21.17 -61.46
C LYS A 358 -8.43 -19.68 -61.15
N ASP A 359 -8.33 -18.93 -62.24
CA ASP A 359 -8.69 -17.54 -62.42
C ASP A 359 -10.15 -17.27 -62.02
N ASP A 360 -10.45 -16.04 -61.59
CA ASP A 360 -11.48 -15.22 -62.24
C ASP A 360 -11.47 -13.78 -61.71
N GLU A 361 -11.52 -12.87 -62.68
CA GLU A 361 -11.49 -11.40 -62.61
C GLU A 361 -12.86 -10.78 -62.25
N ALA A 362 -12.82 -9.45 -62.11
CA ALA A 362 -13.90 -8.46 -62.29
C ALA A 362 -14.88 -8.28 -61.11
N GLU A 363 -14.74 -7.17 -60.37
CA GLU A 363 -15.38 -5.87 -60.63
C GLU A 363 -16.89 -5.87 -60.39
N GLU A 364 -17.33 -5.11 -59.38
CA GLU A 364 -18.42 -4.16 -59.57
C GLU A 364 -18.34 -3.08 -58.48
N VAL A 365 -18.04 -1.87 -58.94
CA VAL A 365 -18.08 -0.62 -58.18
C VAL A 365 -19.52 -0.13 -58.15
N GLU A 366 -19.93 0.32 -56.97
CA GLU A 366 -21.15 1.06 -56.69
C GLU A 366 -21.36 2.22 -57.68
N ASP A 367 -22.59 2.43 -58.16
CA ASP A 367 -23.20 3.74 -57.95
C ASP A 367 -24.71 3.82 -58.21
N GLN A 368 -25.35 4.60 -57.32
CA GLN A 368 -26.52 5.48 -57.51
C GLN A 368 -27.92 4.87 -57.68
N ASN A 369 -28.72 4.94 -56.61
CA ASN A 369 -29.68 6.06 -56.40
C ASN A 369 -30.62 5.78 -55.22
N GLY A 370 -30.74 6.73 -54.30
CA GLY A 370 -31.90 6.84 -53.38
C GLY A 370 -31.55 7.19 -51.95
#